data_AF-A0A1S3QDM7-F1
#
_entry.id   AF-A0A1S3QDM7-F1
#
_cell.length_a   1.000
_cell.length_b   1.000
_cell.length_c   1.000
_cell.angle_alpha   90.00
_cell.angle_beta   90.00
_cell.angle_gamma   90.00
#
_symmetry.space_group_name_H-M   'P 1'
#
loop_
_entity.id
_entity.type
_entity.pdbx_description
1 polymer ?
#
loop_
_entity_poly.entity_id
_entity_poly.type
_entity_poly.pdbx_seq_one_letter_code
_entity_poly.pdbx_strand_id
1 'polypeptide(L)'
;MWHRNEGSSMGRLGWVLLTLPALLSQISVPAAAQKPPGLSVGVILSQTRPISDQDIIPVRRNDDPVELTVTTLRINQTDPKTVITQVCELLQKKPLHGLVFADGSDQEAISQILDFLSSQTSLPVLGVYGGSSMIMADK
;
A
#
# COMPACT_ATOMS: atom_id res chain seq x y z
N MET A 1 -81.99 8.77 2.18
CA MET A 1 -81.11 8.54 3.34
C MET A 1 -79.83 7.90 2.81
N TRP A 2 -78.71 8.56 3.05
CA TRP A 2 -77.42 8.34 2.39
C TRP A 2 -76.77 7.01 2.79
N HIS A 3 -76.33 6.22 1.81
CA HIS A 3 -75.35 5.15 2.04
C HIS A 3 -73.96 5.75 1.84
N ARG A 4 -73.28 6.08 2.94
CA ARG A 4 -71.89 6.56 2.92
C ARG A 4 -70.98 5.34 2.85
N ASN A 5 -70.14 5.35 1.81
CA ASN A 5 -69.20 4.30 1.47
C ASN A 5 -67.93 4.47 2.32
N GLU A 6 -67.74 3.64 3.34
CA GLU A 6 -66.46 3.50 4.05
C GLU A 6 -65.70 2.33 3.43
N GLY A 7 -64.75 2.64 2.55
CA GLY A 7 -64.01 1.62 1.83
C GLY A 7 -62.60 2.06 1.45
N SER A 8 -61.63 1.54 2.20
CA SER A 8 -60.27 1.25 1.72
C SER A 8 -59.31 2.44 1.51
N SER A 9 -58.78 2.93 2.64
CA SER A 9 -57.48 3.64 2.68
C SER A 9 -56.31 2.71 3.13
N MET A 10 -56.61 1.52 3.66
CA MET A 10 -55.63 0.64 4.30
C MET A 10 -54.77 -0.18 3.32
N GLY A 11 -55.18 -0.35 2.06
CA GLY A 11 -54.40 -1.08 1.05
C GLY A 11 -53.37 -0.24 0.30
N ARG A 12 -53.56 1.09 0.23
CA ARG A 12 -52.70 1.98 -0.55
C ARG A 12 -51.41 2.34 0.18
N LEU A 13 -51.45 2.57 1.50
CA LEU A 13 -50.23 2.81 2.28
C LEU A 13 -49.33 1.57 2.36
N GLY A 14 -49.92 0.37 2.48
CA GLY A 14 -49.15 -0.88 2.58
C GLY A 14 -48.40 -1.23 1.29
N TRP A 15 -49.02 -0.97 0.13
CA TRP A 15 -48.36 -1.17 -1.17
C TRP A 15 -47.23 -0.17 -1.40
N VAL A 16 -47.44 1.12 -1.09
CA VAL A 16 -46.39 2.15 -1.21
C VAL A 16 -45.21 1.83 -0.30
N LEU A 17 -45.45 1.34 0.92
CA LEU A 17 -44.39 0.99 1.87
C LEU A 17 -43.53 -0.21 1.42
N LEU A 18 -44.11 -1.15 0.65
CA LEU A 18 -43.38 -2.31 0.11
C LEU A 18 -42.66 -2.00 -1.21
N THR A 19 -43.22 -1.13 -2.04
CA THR A 19 -42.61 -0.78 -3.34
C THR A 19 -41.49 0.25 -3.23
N LEU A 20 -41.53 1.14 -2.23
CA LEU A 20 -40.50 2.18 -2.04
C LEU A 20 -39.09 1.60 -1.79
N PRO A 21 -38.88 0.62 -0.87
CA PRO A 21 -37.56 0.04 -0.66
C PRO A 21 -37.10 -0.85 -1.84
N ALA A 22 -38.03 -1.51 -2.53
CA ALA A 22 -37.73 -2.29 -3.73
C ALA A 22 -37.28 -1.41 -4.91
N LEU A 23 -37.80 -0.19 -5.00
CA LEU A 23 -37.38 0.81 -5.99
C LEU A 23 -36.05 1.47 -5.59
N LEU A 24 -35.81 1.69 -4.29
CA LEU A 24 -34.53 2.19 -3.78
C LEU A 24 -33.38 1.20 -3.99
N SER A 25 -33.64 -0.12 -3.96
CA SER A 25 -32.59 -1.14 -4.18
C SER A 25 -32.07 -1.20 -5.62
N GLN A 26 -32.77 -0.56 -6.57
CA GLN A 26 -32.33 -0.47 -7.98
C GLN A 26 -31.46 0.76 -8.25
N ILE A 27 -31.29 1.63 -7.25
CA ILE A 27 -30.31 2.71 -7.31
C ILE A 27 -28.96 2.06 -7.06
N SER A 28 -28.36 1.50 -8.12
CA SER A 28 -26.93 1.20 -8.12
C SER A 28 -26.22 2.50 -7.78
N VAL A 29 -25.64 2.56 -6.58
CA VAL A 29 -24.74 3.63 -6.21
C VAL A 29 -23.67 3.64 -7.31
N PRO A 30 -23.55 4.69 -8.14
CA PRO A 30 -22.45 4.75 -9.08
C PRO A 30 -21.21 4.59 -8.22
N ALA A 31 -20.31 3.67 -8.59
CA ALA A 31 -19.05 3.50 -7.91
C ALA A 31 -18.37 4.87 -7.95
N ALA A 32 -18.58 5.66 -6.90
CA ALA A 32 -18.01 6.99 -6.74
C ALA A 32 -16.54 6.79 -7.01
N ALA A 33 -15.95 7.58 -7.92
CA ALA A 33 -14.54 7.48 -8.30
C ALA A 33 -13.69 7.30 -7.03
N GLN A 34 -13.41 6.04 -6.68
CA GLN A 34 -12.78 5.71 -5.42
C GLN A 34 -11.35 6.18 -5.62
N LYS A 35 -10.89 7.06 -4.73
CA LYS A 35 -9.51 7.52 -4.76
C LYS A 35 -8.60 6.27 -4.87
N PRO A 36 -7.64 6.22 -5.82
CA PRO A 36 -6.77 5.08 -5.96
C PRO A 36 -6.13 4.72 -4.60
N PRO A 37 -6.03 3.43 -4.25
CA PRO A 37 -5.36 3.04 -3.01
C PRO A 37 -3.93 3.59 -2.99
N GLY A 38 -3.49 4.07 -1.83
CA GLY A 38 -2.13 4.54 -1.64
C GLY A 38 -1.17 3.39 -1.41
N LEU A 39 -0.03 3.38 -2.08
CA LEU A 39 1.08 2.46 -1.84
C LEU A 39 2.33 3.28 -1.55
N SER A 40 3.04 2.93 -0.48
CA SER A 40 4.22 3.66 0.01
C SER A 40 5.41 2.70 0.09
N VAL A 41 6.49 3.01 -0.62
CA VAL A 41 7.68 2.16 -0.71
C VAL A 41 8.90 2.95 -0.25
N GLY A 42 9.70 2.36 0.63
CA GLY A 42 11.01 2.89 1.00
C GLY A 42 12.07 2.37 0.03
N VAL A 43 12.99 3.22 -0.38
CA VAL A 43 14.16 2.82 -1.19
C VAL A 43 15.41 3.21 -0.41
N ILE A 44 16.20 2.22 -0.01
CA ILE A 44 17.46 2.44 0.69
C ILE A 44 18.62 2.16 -0.25
N LEU A 45 19.49 3.15 -0.38
CA LEU A 45 20.71 3.08 -1.18
C LEU A 45 21.91 3.17 -0.25
N SER A 46 22.75 2.14 -0.23
CA SER A 46 23.97 2.14 0.58
C SER A 46 25.22 1.90 -0.24
N GLN A 47 26.24 2.75 -0.13
CA GLN A 47 27.51 2.57 -0.85
C GLN A 47 27.36 2.41 -2.38
N THR A 48 26.19 2.75 -2.94
CA THR A 48 25.92 2.73 -4.37
C THR A 48 26.42 4.03 -5.00
N ARG A 49 26.55 4.05 -6.32
CA ARG A 49 26.81 5.29 -7.05
C ARG A 49 25.70 6.31 -6.75
N PRO A 50 26.00 7.63 -6.79
CA PRO A 50 24.98 8.65 -6.68
C PRO A 50 23.94 8.46 -7.80
N ILE A 51 22.68 8.32 -7.42
CA ILE A 51 21.52 8.23 -8.31
C ILE A 51 20.58 9.34 -7.84
N SER A 52 20.04 10.12 -8.79
CA SER A 52 19.10 11.19 -8.47
C SER A 52 17.76 10.60 -8.00
N ASP A 53 17.13 11.21 -7.02
CA ASP A 53 15.81 10.77 -6.55
C ASP A 53 14.76 10.79 -7.67
N GLN A 54 14.92 11.67 -8.67
CA GLN A 54 14.05 11.74 -9.84
C GLN A 54 14.14 10.50 -10.74
N ASP A 55 15.29 9.81 -10.75
CA ASP A 55 15.48 8.58 -11.52
C ASP A 55 14.88 7.36 -10.81
N ILE A 56 14.56 7.49 -9.53
CA ILE A 56 14.00 6.44 -8.67
C ILE A 56 12.46 6.56 -8.61
N ILE A 57 11.95 7.80 -8.60
CA ILE A 57 10.52 8.06 -8.49
C ILE A 57 9.85 7.74 -9.83
N PRO A 58 8.87 6.81 -9.87
CA PRO A 58 8.16 6.51 -11.10
C PRO A 58 7.30 7.70 -11.54
N VAL A 59 7.24 7.93 -12.84
CA VAL A 59 6.37 8.95 -13.43
C VAL A 59 4.91 8.56 -13.22
N ARG A 60 4.19 9.39 -12.48
CA ARG A 60 2.75 9.22 -12.23
C ARG A 60 1.95 9.51 -13.49
N ARG A 61 0.92 8.71 -13.75
CA ARG A 61 -0.11 8.98 -14.77
C ARG A 61 -1.45 9.22 -14.09
N ASN A 62 -2.32 9.98 -14.75
CA ASN A 62 -3.63 10.34 -14.21
C ASN A 62 -4.56 9.13 -14.00
N ASP A 63 -4.34 8.05 -14.75
CA ASP A 63 -5.14 6.82 -14.71
C ASP A 63 -4.44 5.67 -13.97
N ASP A 64 -3.40 5.97 -13.19
CA ASP A 64 -2.69 4.92 -12.44
C ASP A 64 -3.65 4.29 -11.41
N PRO A 65 -3.73 2.94 -11.35
CA PRO A 65 -4.63 2.25 -10.45
C PRO A 65 -4.25 2.39 -8.96
N VAL A 66 -3.06 2.89 -8.65
CA VAL A 66 -2.49 3.00 -7.31
C VAL A 66 -1.70 4.31 -7.18
N GLU A 67 -1.85 5.02 -6.06
CA GLU A 67 -1.08 6.22 -5.74
C GLU A 67 0.27 5.85 -5.09
N LEU A 68 1.36 5.81 -5.88
CA LEU A 68 2.68 5.27 -5.47
C LEU A 68 3.66 6.28 -4.86
N THR A 69 3.77 6.37 -3.54
CA THR A 69 4.75 7.23 -2.85
C THR A 69 6.07 6.52 -2.64
N VAL A 70 7.17 7.13 -3.07
CA VAL A 70 8.53 6.60 -2.86
C VAL A 70 9.28 7.48 -1.87
N THR A 71 9.87 6.88 -0.84
CA THR A 71 10.74 7.57 0.13
C THR A 71 12.16 7.04 0.02
N THR A 72 13.09 7.86 -0.49
CA THR A 72 14.49 7.48 -0.62
C THR A 72 15.27 7.79 0.66
N LEU A 73 16.13 6.87 1.08
CA LEU A 73 17.09 7.05 2.17
C LEU A 73 18.48 6.58 1.72
N ARG A 74 19.50 7.39 1.96
CA ARG A 74 20.89 7.05 1.64
C ARG A 74 21.68 6.83 2.91
N ILE A 75 22.35 5.69 3.03
CA ILE A 75 23.14 5.32 4.22
C ILE A 75 24.58 4.98 3.82
N ASN A 76 25.54 5.41 4.64
CA ASN A 76 26.97 5.26 4.33
C ASN A 76 27.59 3.99 4.90
N GLN A 77 26.91 3.31 5.82
CA GLN A 77 27.40 2.12 6.50
C GLN A 77 26.36 1.01 6.40
N THR A 78 26.83 -0.20 6.10
CA THR A 78 26.02 -1.42 5.96
C THR A 78 26.20 -2.39 7.13
N ASP A 79 26.72 -1.92 8.27
CA ASP A 79 26.81 -2.77 9.45
C ASP A 79 25.40 -3.10 9.99
N PRO A 80 25.18 -4.29 10.62
CA PRO A 80 23.86 -4.74 11.02
C PRO A 80 23.10 -3.76 11.91
N LYS A 81 23.80 -3.10 12.85
CA LYS A 81 23.19 -2.15 13.77
C LYS A 81 22.67 -0.95 13.00
N THR A 82 23.51 -0.35 12.14
CA THR A 82 23.13 0.82 11.35
C THR A 82 21.95 0.51 10.43
N VAL A 83 21.97 -0.60 9.70
CA VAL A 83 20.89 -0.97 8.78
C VAL A 83 19.56 -1.13 9.52
N ILE A 84 19.56 -1.88 10.63
CA ILE A 84 18.35 -2.09 11.44
C ILE A 84 17.82 -0.76 11.99
N THR A 85 18.69 0.06 12.59
CA THR A 85 18.27 1.35 13.18
C THR A 85 17.68 2.26 12.10
N GLN A 86 18.33 2.40 10.94
CA GLN A 86 17.87 3.27 9.86
C GLN A 86 16.54 2.81 9.27
N VAL A 87 16.35 1.50 9.07
CA VAL A 87 15.07 0.94 8.62
C VAL A 87 13.97 1.20 9.66
N CYS A 88 14.22 0.90 10.93
CA CYS A 88 13.26 1.13 12.01
C CYS A 88 12.88 2.60 12.15
N GLU A 89 13.83 3.53 12.04
CA GLU A 89 13.55 4.97 12.04
C GLU A 89 12.69 5.39 10.84
N LEU A 90 12.95 4.82 9.65
CA LEU A 90 12.17 5.09 8.46
C LEU A 90 10.71 4.63 8.64
N LEU A 91 10.51 3.43 9.19
CA LEU A 91 9.19 2.86 9.45
C LEU A 91 8.40 3.65 10.50
N GLN A 92 9.07 4.23 11.50
CA GLN A 92 8.42 5.11 12.47
C GLN A 92 7.97 6.44 11.85
N LYS A 93 8.72 6.96 10.87
CA LYS A 93 8.41 8.24 10.21
C LYS A 93 7.35 8.10 9.12
N LYS A 94 7.31 6.96 8.43
CA LYS A 94 6.43 6.72 7.29
C LYS A 94 5.88 5.29 7.34
N PRO A 95 4.55 5.10 7.28
CA PRO A 95 4.00 3.76 7.09
C PRO A 95 4.37 3.28 5.68
N LEU A 96 5.29 2.31 5.61
CA LEU A 96 5.70 1.67 4.37
C LEU A 96 4.93 0.37 4.17
N HIS A 97 4.65 0.07 2.92
CA HIS A 97 4.05 -1.18 2.46
C HIS A 97 5.09 -2.13 1.89
N GLY A 98 6.28 -1.63 1.55
CA GLY A 98 7.42 -2.41 1.12
C GLY A 98 8.72 -1.61 1.20
N LEU A 99 9.83 -2.32 1.15
CA LEU A 99 11.18 -1.76 1.20
C LEU A 99 12.03 -2.35 0.07
N VAL A 100 12.72 -1.49 -0.67
CA VAL A 100 13.72 -1.86 -1.65
C VAL A 100 15.09 -1.49 -1.10
N PHE A 101 16.05 -2.39 -1.20
CA PHE A 101 17.41 -2.18 -0.71
C PHE A 101 18.42 -2.46 -1.81
N ALA A 102 19.38 -1.56 -1.97
CA ALA A 102 20.51 -1.75 -2.86
C ALA A 102 21.78 -1.34 -2.12
N ASP A 103 22.82 -2.18 -2.21
CA ASP A 103 24.11 -1.88 -1.62
C ASP A 103 25.28 -2.07 -2.58
N GLY A 104 26.34 -1.31 -2.37
CA GLY A 104 27.58 -1.43 -3.14
C GLY A 104 28.54 -2.52 -2.63
N SER A 105 28.13 -3.35 -1.67
CA SER A 105 28.99 -4.39 -1.11
C SER A 105 28.83 -5.70 -1.87
N ASP A 106 29.83 -6.57 -1.77
CA ASP A 106 29.79 -7.95 -2.28
C ASP A 106 29.62 -8.96 -1.13
N GLN A 107 29.02 -8.52 0.00
CA GLN A 107 28.86 -9.33 1.21
C GLN A 107 27.41 -9.76 1.40
N GLU A 108 27.18 -11.08 1.44
CA GLU A 108 25.88 -11.71 1.69
C GLU A 108 25.29 -11.42 3.09
N ALA A 109 26.07 -10.83 4.01
CA ALA A 109 25.57 -10.47 5.34
C ALA A 109 24.35 -9.52 5.27
N ILE A 110 24.26 -8.70 4.23
CA ILE A 110 23.16 -7.76 4.05
C ILE A 110 21.85 -8.49 3.76
N SER A 111 21.85 -9.47 2.85
CA SER A 111 20.62 -10.21 2.54
C SER A 111 20.06 -10.92 3.78
N GLN A 112 20.91 -11.49 4.63
CA GLN A 112 20.49 -12.09 5.91
C GLN A 112 19.85 -11.07 6.87
N ILE A 113 20.40 -9.85 6.96
CA ILE A 113 19.80 -8.79 7.79
C ILE A 113 18.43 -8.38 7.21
N LEU A 114 18.30 -8.32 5.89
CA LEU A 114 17.03 -8.00 5.23
C LEU A 114 15.99 -9.10 5.46
N ASP A 115 16.38 -10.38 5.47
CA ASP A 115 15.49 -11.49 5.83
C ASP A 115 15.01 -11.36 7.28
N PHE A 116 15.92 -11.05 8.21
CA PHE A 116 15.55 -10.76 9.59
C PHE A 116 14.57 -9.58 9.68
N LEU A 117 14.84 -8.47 9.00
CA LEU A 117 13.94 -7.32 9.00
C LEU A 117 12.58 -7.67 8.43
N SER A 118 12.53 -8.40 7.31
CA SER A 118 11.28 -8.86 6.69
C SER A 118 10.48 -9.73 7.67
N SER A 119 11.13 -10.68 8.36
CA SER A 119 10.46 -11.57 9.31
C SER A 119 9.97 -10.84 10.56
N GLN A 120 10.72 -9.85 11.06
CA GLN A 120 10.36 -9.11 12.27
C GLN A 120 9.29 -8.03 12.03
N THR A 121 9.26 -7.42 10.84
CA THR A 121 8.39 -6.28 10.56
C THR A 121 7.15 -6.66 9.76
N SER A 122 7.09 -7.88 9.21
CA SER A 122 6.09 -8.27 8.20
C SER A 122 6.06 -7.32 6.98
N LEU A 123 7.12 -6.54 6.78
CA LEU A 123 7.30 -5.66 5.64
C LEU A 123 8.01 -6.45 4.53
N PRO A 124 7.44 -6.55 3.32
CA PRO A 124 8.15 -7.11 2.18
C PRO A 124 9.43 -6.32 1.89
N VAL A 125 10.59 -6.99 1.93
CA VAL A 125 11.89 -6.41 1.61
C VAL A 125 12.44 -7.04 0.33
N LEU A 126 12.91 -6.22 -0.60
CA LEU A 126 13.51 -6.65 -1.87
C LEU A 126 14.93 -6.09 -2.01
N GLY A 127 15.92 -6.98 -1.97
CA GLY A 127 17.30 -6.66 -2.35
C GLY A 127 17.48 -6.69 -3.87
N VAL A 128 18.01 -5.62 -4.46
CA VAL A 128 18.09 -5.48 -5.94
C VAL A 128 19.50 -5.36 -6.50
N TYR A 129 20.51 -5.09 -5.66
CA TYR A 129 21.89 -4.92 -6.11
C TYR A 129 22.90 -5.13 -4.97
N GLY A 130 24.04 -5.75 -5.29
CA GLY A 130 25.12 -6.04 -4.33
C GLY A 130 24.77 -7.18 -3.37
N GLY A 131 25.31 -7.12 -2.16
CA GLY A 131 25.19 -8.13 -1.12
C GLY A 131 23.74 -8.41 -0.70
N SER A 132 22.87 -7.40 -0.77
CA SER A 132 21.43 -7.52 -0.52
C SER A 132 20.69 -8.40 -1.53
N SER A 133 21.23 -8.56 -2.74
CA SER A 133 20.67 -9.42 -3.79
C SER A 133 21.30 -10.81 -3.84
N MET A 134 22.28 -11.08 -2.98
CA MET A 134 22.93 -12.39 -2.91
C MET A 134 22.07 -13.40 -2.17
N ILE A 135 21.99 -14.60 -2.73
CA ILE A 135 21.32 -15.74 -2.12
C ILE A 135 22.38 -16.53 -1.36
N MET A 136 22.12 -16.77 -0.06
CA MET A 136 22.89 -17.71 0.74
C MET A 136 22.72 -19.11 0.17
N ALA A 137 23.81 -19.75 -0.24
CA ALA A 137 23.82 -21.19 -0.46
C ALA A 137 24.30 -21.86 0.83
N ASP A 138 23.52 -22.81 1.36
CA ASP A 138 23.99 -23.69 2.44
C ASP A 138 25.29 -24.37 1.98
N LYS A 139 26.33 -24.33 2.82
CA LYS A 139 27.61 -24.98 2.59
C LYS A 139 27.69 -26.33 3.29
#